data_AF-A0AA35JI57-F1
#
_entry.id   AF-A0AA35JI57-F1
#
_cell.length_a   1.000
_cell.length_b   1.000
_cell.length_c   1.000
_cell.angle_alpha   90.00
_cell.angle_beta   90.00
_cell.angle_gamma   90.00
#
_symmetry.space_group_name_H-M   'P 1'
#
loop_
_entity.id
_entity.type
_entity.pdbx_description
1 polymer ?
#
loop_
_entity_poly.entity_id
_entity_poly.type
_entity_poly.pdbx_seq_one_letter_code
_entity_poly.pdbx_strand_id
1 'polypeptide(L)'
;MSLLRAGCTSRLLSNIPLLPCRHTNAKPLYHLLTRHQPYRGIVTSTIDWKPMKTGKSPNDDSKRKGSFGKKIVLGLMIAMPVISFYLGTWQMRRLKWKTKLIAACESKLTYDPIPLPKTFTPEMCEDWEYRKVILSGHFLHSEEMFVGPRKKNGEKGYVLFTPFIMDDTGEKLLIERGWISEEKVAPESRNLHHLSLPQGEHLKLVCLVRPPKTRGSLQWAKKDPNSRLWQVPDIYDMAKTSGCKPIQFQALYDMKDHPISEENSKSTASSNQSTSSFWKFWKHEPADTETQKQNLSEGKLKPNSGNAGETDQTIEFNEWQFIKAGVPIGRKPTIDLKNNHLQYLVTWYGLSLLSTIFLVVALAKAKKGGVVSQDQLIKDKLKHTRKYM
;
A
#
# COMPACT_ATOMS: atom_id res chain seq x y z
N MET A 1 10.32 17.76 41.59
CA MET A 1 10.65 18.45 42.85
C MET A 1 11.89 19.32 42.63
N SER A 2 11.77 20.60 42.99
CA SER A 2 12.80 21.59 43.39
C SER A 2 13.95 21.94 42.42
N LEU A 3 14.03 23.17 41.89
CA LEU A 3 14.55 24.45 42.49
C LEU A 3 16.10 24.47 42.55
N LEU A 4 16.78 25.27 41.71
CA LEU A 4 17.19 26.69 41.84
C LEU A 4 18.55 26.94 42.55
N ARG A 5 19.50 27.46 41.73
CA ARG A 5 20.32 28.69 41.88
C ARG A 5 21.51 28.84 42.86
N ALA A 6 22.46 29.66 42.36
CA ALA A 6 23.48 30.53 43.00
C ALA A 6 24.81 29.87 43.44
N GLY A 7 26.00 30.49 43.38
CA GLY A 7 26.48 31.84 43.02
C GLY A 7 27.84 32.13 43.74
N CYS A 8 28.61 33.12 43.24
CA CYS A 8 29.73 33.86 43.91
C CYS A 8 31.10 33.16 44.16
N THR A 9 32.30 33.78 44.31
CA THR A 9 33.01 35.06 43.95
C THR A 9 34.45 35.00 44.54
N SER A 10 35.38 35.87 44.08
CA SER A 10 36.60 36.45 44.76
C SER A 10 37.94 36.17 44.01
N ARG A 11 38.76 37.12 43.50
CA ARG A 11 39.56 38.26 44.07
C ARG A 11 40.71 37.76 44.98
N LEU A 12 42.01 38.09 44.84
CA LEU A 12 42.79 39.36 44.92
C LEU A 12 44.28 39.07 44.45
N LEU A 13 44.96 39.91 43.64
CA LEU A 13 45.92 41.02 43.93
C LEU A 13 47.33 40.66 44.49
N SER A 14 48.42 41.16 43.84
CA SER A 14 49.47 42.05 44.43
C SER A 14 50.75 42.27 43.56
N ASN A 15 51.22 43.54 43.55
CA ASN A 15 52.59 44.15 43.52
C ASN A 15 53.60 43.86 42.36
N ILE A 16 54.17 44.78 41.52
CA ILE A 16 54.87 46.11 41.63
C ILE A 16 56.33 45.98 42.17
N PRO A 17 57.41 46.75 41.77
CA PRO A 17 57.87 47.40 40.51
C PRO A 17 59.43 47.26 40.25
N LEU A 18 60.02 47.98 39.25
CA LEU A 18 61.24 48.84 39.28
C LEU A 18 62.01 48.94 37.92
N LEU A 19 62.37 50.17 37.53
CA LEU A 19 63.31 50.60 36.44
C LEU A 19 64.79 50.58 36.97
N PRO A 20 65.91 51.03 36.30
CA PRO A 20 66.17 51.73 35.00
C PRO A 20 67.51 51.30 34.27
N CYS A 21 68.05 52.19 33.40
CA CYS A 21 69.43 52.32 32.84
C CYS A 21 69.68 51.79 31.41
N ARG A 22 69.89 52.61 30.36
CA ARG A 22 70.95 53.61 30.01
C ARG A 22 72.14 52.95 29.28
N HIS A 23 72.28 53.18 27.98
CA HIS A 23 73.59 53.41 27.35
C HIS A 23 73.50 54.29 26.11
N THR A 24 74.46 55.20 26.05
CA THR A 24 74.71 56.29 25.11
C THR A 24 75.64 55.85 23.98
N ASN A 25 75.56 56.50 22.81
CA ASN A 25 76.75 56.99 22.10
C ASN A 25 76.40 58.05 21.02
N ALA A 26 77.32 59.01 20.88
CA ALA A 26 77.20 60.31 20.20
C ALA A 26 77.58 60.25 18.69
N LYS A 27 76.92 61.06 17.81
CA LYS A 27 77.38 62.24 17.00
C LYS A 27 78.61 62.01 16.07
N PRO A 28 78.86 62.79 14.97
CA PRO A 28 78.31 64.09 14.49
C PRO A 28 77.83 64.10 13.00
N LEU A 29 76.96 64.97 12.49
CA LEU A 29 76.94 66.45 12.28
C LEU A 29 77.59 66.90 10.94
N TYR A 30 76.77 67.18 9.91
CA TYR A 30 77.08 68.17 8.86
C TYR A 30 75.80 68.87 8.35
N HIS A 31 75.76 70.19 8.58
CA HIS A 31 75.24 71.29 7.76
C HIS A 31 74.22 71.00 6.64
N LEU A 32 73.08 71.69 6.69
CA LEU A 32 72.85 72.90 5.89
C LEU A 32 71.52 73.57 6.27
N LEU A 33 71.61 74.87 6.50
CA LEU A 33 70.53 75.78 6.85
C LEU A 33 69.77 76.19 5.59
N THR A 34 68.46 75.96 5.57
CA THR A 34 67.54 76.78 4.76
C THR A 34 66.33 77.14 5.60
N ARG A 35 66.33 78.42 6.00
CA ARG A 35 65.31 79.13 6.74
C ARG A 35 64.17 79.46 5.77
N HIS A 36 63.06 78.71 5.83
CA HIS A 36 61.79 79.12 5.23
C HIS A 36 60.88 79.70 6.31
N GLN A 37 60.35 80.89 6.04
CA GLN A 37 59.42 81.62 6.91
C GLN A 37 58.15 80.80 7.21
N PRO A 38 57.52 81.03 8.38
CA PRO A 38 56.33 80.29 8.79
C PRO A 38 55.11 80.76 8.01
N TYR A 39 54.55 79.90 7.17
CA TYR A 39 53.14 80.04 6.81
C TYR A 39 52.32 79.83 8.08
N ARG A 40 51.60 80.88 8.52
CA ARG A 40 50.54 80.77 9.53
C ARG A 40 49.47 79.84 8.97
N GLY A 41 49.54 78.56 9.30
CA GLY A 41 48.44 77.62 9.12
C GLY A 41 47.31 78.04 10.04
N ILE A 42 46.12 78.27 9.47
CA ILE A 42 44.90 78.27 10.26
C ILE A 42 44.80 76.86 10.83
N VAL A 43 45.02 76.71 12.14
CA VAL A 43 44.68 75.48 12.84
C VAL A 43 43.17 75.45 12.95
N THR A 44 42.48 75.13 11.85
CA THR A 44 41.24 74.37 12.00
C THR A 44 41.66 73.11 12.74
N SER A 45 40.91 72.66 13.74
CA SER A 45 41.08 71.29 14.22
C SER A 45 40.99 70.44 12.96
N THR A 46 42.14 69.92 12.52
CA THR A 46 42.20 68.84 11.56
C THR A 46 41.38 67.78 12.25
N ILE A 47 40.10 67.69 11.88
CA ILE A 47 39.36 66.47 12.02
C ILE A 47 40.28 65.50 11.32
N ASP A 48 41.03 64.76 12.12
CA ASP A 48 41.64 63.51 11.74
C ASP A 48 40.45 62.69 11.27
N TRP A 49 40.09 62.90 10.00
CA TRP A 49 39.49 61.88 9.18
C TRP A 49 40.57 60.81 9.15
N LYS A 50 40.56 59.99 10.19
CA LYS A 50 41.04 58.63 10.12
C LYS A 50 40.09 58.06 9.09
N PRO A 51 40.51 57.78 7.84
CA PRO A 51 39.64 57.06 6.94
C PRO A 51 39.18 55.86 7.73
N MET A 52 37.87 55.73 7.97
CA MET A 52 37.37 54.51 8.54
C MET A 52 37.91 53.45 7.60
N LYS A 53 38.92 52.69 8.06
CA LYS A 53 39.36 51.49 7.38
C LYS A 53 38.19 50.55 7.61
N THR A 54 37.15 50.73 6.82
CA THR A 54 36.14 49.72 6.61
C THR A 54 36.95 48.60 5.99
N GLY A 55 37.43 47.67 6.81
CA GLY A 55 38.06 46.43 6.36
C GLY A 55 37.09 45.52 5.58
N LYS A 56 35.99 46.11 5.13
CA LYS A 56 34.90 45.55 4.36
C LYS A 56 34.63 46.55 3.26
N SER A 57 35.10 46.24 2.06
CA SER A 57 34.48 46.78 0.86
C SER A 57 32.98 46.41 0.91
N PRO A 58 32.04 47.25 0.44
CA PRO A 58 30.61 46.92 0.38
C PRO A 58 30.29 45.60 -0.33
N ASN A 59 31.28 44.98 -0.98
CA ASN A 59 31.18 43.68 -1.65
C ASN A 59 31.80 42.49 -0.91
N ASP A 60 32.47 42.68 0.24
CA ASP A 60 33.25 41.61 0.90
C ASP A 60 32.40 40.67 1.78
N ASP A 61 31.25 41.14 2.29
CA ASP A 61 30.30 40.31 3.03
C ASP A 61 29.48 39.35 2.13
N SER A 62 29.60 39.46 0.80
CA SER A 62 28.78 38.68 -0.15
C SER A 62 29.33 37.29 -0.51
N LYS A 63 30.61 36.98 -0.21
CA LYS A 63 31.29 35.81 -0.82
C LYS A 63 31.43 34.55 0.03
N ARG A 64 31.25 34.56 1.36
CA ARG A 64 31.65 33.39 2.18
C ARG A 64 30.54 32.53 2.82
N LYS A 65 29.28 32.95 2.88
CA LYS A 65 28.21 32.19 3.57
C LYS A 65 27.19 31.46 2.66
N GLY A 66 27.30 31.55 1.33
CA GLY A 66 26.25 31.10 0.40
C GLY A 66 26.50 29.85 -0.45
N SER A 67 27.67 29.18 -0.36
CA SER A 67 28.03 28.08 -1.29
C SER A 67 27.51 26.71 -0.86
N PHE A 68 27.57 26.39 0.43
CA PHE A 68 27.17 25.08 0.95
C PHE A 68 25.67 24.82 0.75
N GLY A 69 24.81 25.78 1.11
CA GLY A 69 23.37 25.69 0.88
C GLY A 69 22.99 25.54 -0.60
N LYS A 70 23.66 26.29 -1.50
CA LYS A 70 23.43 26.17 -2.95
C LYS A 70 23.81 24.79 -3.50
N LYS A 71 24.90 24.18 -3.00
CA LYS A 71 25.31 22.81 -3.38
C LYS A 71 24.33 21.76 -2.87
N ILE A 72 23.81 21.91 -1.65
CA ILE A 72 22.78 21.03 -1.10
C ILE A 72 21.48 21.14 -1.91
N VAL A 73 21.02 22.35 -2.20
CA VAL A 73 19.80 22.58 -2.98
C VAL A 73 19.94 22.01 -4.39
N LEU A 74 21.08 22.23 -5.05
CA LEU A 74 21.35 21.64 -6.37
C LEU A 74 21.40 20.11 -6.31
N GLY A 75 22.04 19.54 -5.29
CA GLY A 75 22.08 18.09 -5.06
C GLY A 75 20.69 17.51 -4.86
N LEU A 76 19.84 18.16 -4.06
CA LEU A 76 18.46 17.74 -3.82
C LEU A 76 17.59 17.85 -5.08
N MET A 77 17.78 18.92 -5.87
CA MET A 77 17.10 19.09 -7.16
C MET A 77 17.44 18.01 -8.18
N ILE A 78 18.67 17.48 -8.16
CA ILE A 78 19.09 16.36 -9.02
C ILE A 78 18.64 15.02 -8.43
N ALA A 79 18.73 14.86 -7.10
CA ALA A 79 18.38 13.61 -6.44
C ALA A 79 16.89 13.27 -6.59
N MET A 80 16.02 14.27 -6.52
CA MET A 80 14.56 14.08 -6.58
C MET A 80 14.06 13.38 -7.87
N PRO A 81 14.42 13.83 -9.11
CA PRO A 81 14.02 13.13 -10.33
C PRO A 81 14.61 11.73 -10.44
N VAL A 82 15.85 11.53 -9.98
CA VAL A 82 16.54 10.23 -10.02
C VAL A 82 15.87 9.21 -9.09
N ILE A 83 15.61 9.61 -7.84
CA ILE A 83 14.95 8.75 -6.84
C ILE A 83 13.52 8.45 -7.29
N SER A 84 12.78 9.45 -7.78
CA SER A 84 11.41 9.25 -8.27
C SER A 84 11.36 8.31 -9.48
N PHE A 85 12.33 8.41 -10.40
CA PHE A 85 12.44 7.48 -11.53
C PHE A 85 12.76 6.05 -11.07
N TYR A 86 13.68 5.90 -10.12
CA TYR A 86 14.00 4.60 -9.51
C TYR A 86 12.80 3.98 -8.80
N LEU A 87 12.02 4.78 -8.06
CA LEU A 87 10.78 4.32 -7.45
C LEU A 87 9.74 3.93 -8.52
N GLY A 88 9.63 4.69 -9.60
CA GLY A 88 8.78 4.34 -10.75
C GLY A 88 9.14 2.99 -11.39
N THR A 89 10.43 2.75 -11.65
CA THR A 89 10.89 1.46 -12.21
C THR A 89 10.67 0.30 -11.25
N TRP A 90 10.88 0.51 -9.95
CA TRP A 90 10.57 -0.47 -8.92
C TRP A 90 9.07 -0.80 -8.90
N GLN A 91 8.18 0.20 -8.97
CA GLN A 91 6.74 0.01 -9.03
C GLN A 91 6.33 -0.79 -10.28
N MET A 92 6.93 -0.53 -11.44
CA MET A 92 6.68 -1.30 -12.66
C MET A 92 7.07 -2.78 -12.50
N ARG A 93 8.25 -3.06 -11.93
CA ARG A 93 8.68 -4.43 -11.64
C ARG A 93 7.74 -5.12 -10.65
N ARG A 94 7.32 -4.40 -9.61
CA ARG A 94 6.39 -4.89 -8.59
C ARG A 94 5.00 -5.17 -9.17
N LEU A 95 4.51 -4.30 -10.05
CA LEU A 95 3.26 -4.47 -10.78
C LEU A 95 3.30 -5.74 -11.62
N LYS A 96 4.32 -5.91 -12.48
CA LYS A 96 4.47 -7.11 -13.32
C LYS A 96 4.48 -8.40 -12.50
N TRP A 97 5.25 -8.42 -11.41
CA TRP A 97 5.28 -9.56 -10.50
C TRP A 97 3.91 -9.86 -9.89
N LYS A 98 3.22 -8.85 -9.35
CA LYS A 98 1.87 -9.02 -8.79
C LYS A 98 0.86 -9.49 -9.83
N THR A 99 0.86 -8.90 -11.03
CA THR A 99 -0.04 -9.30 -12.12
C THR A 99 0.21 -10.75 -12.53
N LYS A 100 1.47 -11.20 -12.59
CA LYS A 100 1.81 -12.60 -12.88
C LYS A 100 1.25 -13.55 -11.81
N LEU A 101 1.32 -13.17 -10.53
CA LEU A 101 0.74 -13.96 -9.43
C LEU A 101 -0.78 -14.05 -9.53
N ILE A 102 -1.45 -12.93 -9.80
CA ILE A 102 -2.92 -12.89 -9.97
C ILE A 102 -3.33 -13.77 -11.16
N ALA A 103 -2.69 -13.60 -12.32
CA ALA A 103 -2.97 -14.41 -13.51
C ALA A 103 -2.72 -15.91 -13.26
N ALA A 104 -1.68 -16.28 -12.52
CA ALA A 104 -1.43 -17.66 -12.14
C ALA A 104 -2.57 -18.21 -11.26
N CYS A 105 -3.04 -17.44 -10.27
CA CYS A 105 -4.17 -17.85 -9.44
C CYS A 105 -5.48 -17.94 -10.26
N GLU A 106 -5.73 -17.00 -11.17
CA GLU A 106 -6.92 -16.99 -12.04
C GLU A 106 -6.94 -18.21 -12.96
N SER A 107 -5.79 -18.56 -13.56
CA SER A 107 -5.69 -19.76 -14.39
C SER A 107 -5.97 -21.06 -13.61
N LYS A 108 -5.60 -21.11 -12.32
CA LYS A 108 -5.89 -22.26 -11.45
C LYS A 108 -7.38 -22.38 -11.12
N LEU A 109 -8.08 -21.25 -11.01
CA LEU A 109 -9.53 -21.21 -10.80
C LEU A 109 -10.34 -21.66 -12.02
N THR A 110 -9.81 -21.47 -13.23
CA THR A 110 -10.50 -21.86 -14.46
C THR A 110 -10.43 -23.35 -14.76
N TYR A 111 -9.43 -24.06 -14.21
CA TYR A 111 -9.34 -25.51 -14.41
C TYR A 111 -10.51 -26.26 -13.77
N ASP A 112 -10.87 -27.38 -14.40
CA ASP A 112 -11.89 -28.27 -13.88
C ASP A 112 -11.45 -28.93 -12.56
N PRO A 113 -12.41 -29.23 -11.67
CA PRO A 113 -12.15 -29.92 -10.41
C PRO A 113 -11.53 -31.31 -10.63
N ILE A 114 -10.48 -31.64 -9.88
CA ILE A 114 -9.82 -32.95 -9.89
C ILE A 114 -10.05 -33.65 -8.54
N PRO A 115 -10.24 -34.98 -8.47
CA PRO A 115 -10.24 -35.68 -7.18
C PRO A 115 -8.93 -35.45 -6.40
N LEU A 116 -9.02 -35.32 -5.08
CA LEU A 116 -7.83 -35.12 -4.25
C LEU A 116 -6.89 -36.35 -4.33
N PRO A 117 -5.59 -36.17 -4.67
CA PRO A 117 -4.65 -37.28 -4.66
C PRO A 117 -4.47 -37.88 -3.25
N LYS A 118 -4.32 -39.21 -3.15
CA LYS A 118 -4.18 -39.91 -1.86
C LYS A 118 -2.91 -39.49 -1.08
N THR A 119 -1.85 -39.10 -1.79
CA THR A 119 -0.56 -38.68 -1.21
C THR A 119 -0.46 -37.16 -1.09
N PHE A 120 -1.55 -36.47 -0.79
CA PHE A 120 -1.54 -35.01 -0.67
C PHE A 120 -0.91 -34.58 0.67
N THR A 121 0.25 -33.92 0.62
CA THR A 121 0.96 -33.38 1.78
C THR A 121 0.74 -31.86 1.94
N PRO A 122 0.90 -31.29 3.14
CA PRO A 122 0.76 -29.85 3.35
C PRO A 122 1.71 -28.99 2.51
N GLU A 123 2.88 -29.52 2.14
CA GLU A 123 3.88 -28.82 1.32
C GLU A 123 3.39 -28.60 -0.12
N MET A 124 2.66 -29.56 -0.68
CA MET A 124 2.05 -29.43 -2.01
C MET A 124 0.92 -28.39 -2.05
N CYS A 125 0.46 -27.93 -0.89
CA CYS A 125 -0.69 -27.03 -0.80
C CYS A 125 -0.44 -25.64 -1.40
N GLU A 126 0.80 -25.15 -1.33
CA GLU A 126 1.16 -23.83 -1.90
C GLU A 126 1.06 -23.85 -3.44
N ASP A 127 1.50 -24.94 -4.07
CA ASP A 127 1.39 -25.13 -5.52
C ASP A 127 -0.07 -25.33 -5.96
N TRP A 128 -0.90 -25.93 -5.10
CA TRP A 128 -2.31 -26.19 -5.37
C TRP A 128 -3.25 -25.07 -4.93
N GLU A 129 -2.74 -23.94 -4.41
CA GLU A 129 -3.57 -22.82 -3.99
C GLU A 129 -4.48 -22.36 -5.16
N TYR A 130 -5.77 -22.16 -4.87
CA TYR A 130 -6.82 -21.84 -5.86
C TYR A 130 -7.16 -22.97 -6.85
N ARG A 131 -6.67 -24.20 -6.66
CA ARG A 131 -7.13 -25.35 -7.45
C ARG A 131 -8.42 -25.93 -6.87
N LYS A 132 -9.39 -26.23 -7.74
CA LYS A 132 -10.62 -26.93 -7.38
C LYS A 132 -10.35 -28.42 -7.25
N VAL A 133 -10.83 -29.01 -6.16
CA VAL A 133 -10.75 -30.44 -5.88
C VAL A 133 -12.11 -31.00 -5.50
N ILE A 134 -12.36 -32.26 -5.84
CA ILE A 134 -13.56 -32.99 -5.43
C ILE A 134 -13.20 -33.86 -4.23
N LEU A 135 -14.00 -33.74 -3.16
CA LEU A 135 -13.90 -34.54 -1.94
C LEU A 135 -15.18 -35.36 -1.78
N SER A 136 -15.04 -36.63 -1.38
CA SER A 136 -16.16 -37.54 -1.10
C SER A 136 -16.07 -38.01 0.35
N GLY A 137 -17.18 -37.94 1.09
CA GLY A 137 -17.20 -38.27 2.51
C GLY A 137 -18.35 -37.62 3.29
N HIS A 138 -18.20 -37.50 4.61
CA HIS A 138 -19.23 -36.94 5.47
C HIS A 138 -18.68 -35.93 6.48
N PHE A 139 -19.54 -35.01 6.95
CA PHE A 139 -19.17 -33.98 7.91
C PHE A 139 -19.34 -34.44 9.36
N LEU A 140 -18.39 -34.03 10.20
CA LEU A 140 -18.47 -34.23 11.65
C LEU A 140 -19.01 -32.96 12.33
N HIS A 141 -20.33 -32.84 12.40
CA HIS A 141 -21.02 -31.66 12.94
C HIS A 141 -20.83 -31.43 14.46
N SER A 142 -20.45 -32.46 15.21
CA SER A 142 -20.14 -32.34 16.64
C SER A 142 -18.89 -31.50 16.90
N GLU A 143 -17.91 -31.55 16.00
CA GLU A 143 -16.61 -30.89 16.09
C GLU A 143 -16.55 -29.58 15.27
N GLU A 144 -17.67 -28.89 15.09
CA GLU A 144 -17.71 -27.59 14.40
C GLU A 144 -16.90 -26.51 15.14
N MET A 145 -16.18 -25.70 14.37
CA MET A 145 -15.31 -24.64 14.85
C MET A 145 -15.69 -23.30 14.22
N PHE A 146 -15.67 -22.23 15.00
CA PHE A 146 -16.13 -20.90 14.59
C PHE A 146 -14.98 -19.90 14.62
N VAL A 147 -14.79 -19.14 13.55
CA VAL A 147 -13.76 -18.08 13.46
C VAL A 147 -14.43 -16.71 13.34
N GLY A 148 -14.24 -15.83 14.31
CA GLY A 148 -14.83 -14.49 14.27
C GLY A 148 -14.51 -13.61 15.48
N PRO A 149 -15.16 -12.45 15.60
CA PRO A 149 -16.33 -12.01 14.84
C PRO A 149 -16.02 -11.60 13.39
N ARG A 150 -16.94 -11.89 12.46
CA ARG A 150 -16.92 -11.46 11.05
C ARG A 150 -18.25 -10.83 10.68
N LYS A 151 -18.21 -9.72 9.94
CA LYS A 151 -19.43 -9.06 9.46
C LYS A 151 -19.68 -9.39 8.00
N LYS A 152 -20.95 -9.61 7.65
CA LYS A 152 -21.42 -9.76 6.27
C LYS A 152 -22.76 -9.06 6.13
N ASN A 153 -22.90 -8.18 5.14
CA ASN A 153 -24.13 -7.41 4.88
C ASN A 153 -24.67 -6.65 6.11
N GLY A 154 -23.80 -6.20 7.02
CA GLY A 154 -24.18 -5.49 8.25
C GLY A 154 -24.45 -6.39 9.47
N GLU A 155 -24.67 -7.69 9.26
CA GLU A 155 -24.89 -8.66 10.33
C GLU A 155 -23.59 -9.21 10.91
N LYS A 156 -23.62 -9.57 12.20
CA LYS A 156 -22.51 -10.24 12.89
C LYS A 156 -22.63 -11.74 12.69
N GLY A 157 -21.48 -12.39 12.55
CA GLY A 157 -21.42 -13.82 12.42
C GLY A 157 -20.00 -14.36 12.53
N TYR A 158 -19.85 -15.60 12.13
CA TYR A 158 -18.62 -16.37 12.23
C TYR A 158 -18.35 -17.10 10.92
N VAL A 159 -17.11 -17.44 10.65
CA VAL A 159 -16.76 -18.38 9.59
C VAL A 159 -16.75 -19.77 10.21
N LEU A 160 -17.57 -20.66 9.67
CA LEU A 160 -17.72 -22.03 10.09
C LEU A 160 -16.65 -22.91 9.43
N PHE A 161 -15.93 -23.64 10.26
CA PHE A 161 -15.04 -24.72 9.88
C PHE A 161 -15.60 -26.03 10.43
N THR A 162 -15.68 -27.05 9.58
CA THR A 162 -16.20 -28.36 9.98
C THR A 162 -15.22 -29.42 9.52
N PRO A 163 -14.78 -30.33 10.42
CA PRO A 163 -14.03 -31.51 10.02
C PRO A 163 -14.85 -32.39 9.09
N PHE A 164 -14.19 -32.92 8.06
CA PHE A 164 -14.78 -33.79 7.05
C PHE A 164 -13.97 -35.07 6.97
N ILE A 165 -14.62 -36.21 7.13
CA ILE A 165 -13.99 -37.53 7.04
C ILE A 165 -14.12 -37.98 5.59
N MET A 166 -12.98 -38.24 4.95
CA MET A 166 -12.95 -38.68 3.55
C MET A 166 -13.17 -40.20 3.47
N ASP A 167 -14.02 -40.66 2.54
CA ASP A 167 -14.33 -42.09 2.39
C ASP A 167 -13.12 -42.91 1.89
N ASP A 168 -12.29 -42.30 1.04
CA ASP A 168 -11.18 -43.01 0.37
C ASP A 168 -10.03 -43.37 1.31
N THR A 169 -9.72 -42.49 2.28
CA THR A 169 -8.56 -42.66 3.19
C THR A 169 -8.95 -42.71 4.67
N GLY A 170 -10.18 -42.33 5.03
CA GLY A 170 -10.62 -42.18 6.42
C GLY A 170 -10.00 -40.97 7.14
N GLU A 171 -9.25 -40.12 6.45
CA GLU A 171 -8.58 -38.98 7.06
C GLU A 171 -9.55 -37.81 7.27
N LYS A 172 -9.35 -37.08 8.39
CA LYS A 172 -10.09 -35.85 8.69
C LYS A 172 -9.44 -34.65 7.98
N LEU A 173 -10.21 -33.95 7.16
CA LEU A 173 -9.85 -32.72 6.48
C LEU A 173 -10.60 -31.53 7.07
N LEU A 174 -9.98 -30.35 7.09
CA LEU A 174 -10.60 -29.15 7.62
C LEU A 174 -11.27 -28.34 6.50
N ILE A 175 -12.60 -28.29 6.50
CA ILE A 175 -13.39 -27.57 5.48
C ILE A 175 -13.96 -26.27 6.04
N GLU A 176 -13.59 -25.14 5.44
CA GLU A 176 -14.26 -23.84 5.58
C GLU A 176 -15.60 -23.88 4.83
N ARG A 177 -16.69 -23.99 5.58
CA ARG A 177 -18.07 -23.97 5.07
C ARG A 177 -18.58 -22.55 4.80
N GLY A 178 -17.87 -21.52 5.24
CA GLY A 178 -18.23 -20.13 4.97
C GLY A 178 -18.91 -19.44 6.14
N TRP A 179 -19.59 -18.32 5.88
CA TRP A 179 -20.10 -17.44 6.92
C TRP A 179 -21.48 -17.85 7.42
N ILE A 180 -21.69 -17.80 8.74
CA ILE A 180 -22.95 -18.07 9.42
C ILE A 180 -23.28 -16.93 10.40
N SER A 181 -24.55 -16.58 10.52
CA SER A 181 -25.02 -15.55 11.46
C SER A 181 -24.87 -16.00 12.92
N GLU A 182 -24.61 -15.04 13.81
CA GLU A 182 -24.45 -15.27 15.27
C GLU A 182 -25.67 -15.97 15.89
N GLU A 183 -26.89 -15.65 15.42
CA GLU A 183 -28.14 -16.26 15.90
C GLU A 183 -28.29 -17.74 15.51
N LYS A 184 -27.55 -18.18 14.48
CA LYS A 184 -27.65 -19.50 13.85
C LYS A 184 -26.45 -20.41 14.13
N VAL A 185 -25.65 -20.06 15.13
CA VAL A 185 -24.47 -20.84 15.53
C VAL A 185 -24.88 -22.22 16.06
N ALA A 186 -25.94 -22.31 16.87
CA ALA A 186 -26.45 -23.57 17.37
C ALA A 186 -27.08 -24.42 16.23
N PRO A 187 -26.73 -25.70 16.10
CA PRO A 187 -27.31 -26.56 15.05
C PRO A 187 -28.84 -26.61 15.05
N GLU A 188 -29.47 -26.58 16.23
CA GLU A 188 -30.92 -26.63 16.41
C GLU A 188 -31.64 -25.38 15.90
N SER A 189 -30.97 -24.22 15.90
CA SER A 189 -31.59 -22.99 15.42
C SER A 189 -31.52 -22.84 13.91
N ARG A 190 -30.79 -23.73 13.21
CA ARG A 190 -30.64 -23.74 11.75
C ARG A 190 -31.86 -24.40 11.12
N ASN A 191 -32.43 -23.73 10.13
CA ASN A 191 -33.44 -24.29 9.24
C ASN A 191 -32.75 -24.92 8.01
N LEU A 192 -33.52 -25.56 7.13
CA LEU A 192 -33.02 -26.20 5.89
C LEU A 192 -31.85 -27.15 6.17
N HIS A 193 -32.06 -28.15 7.03
CA HIS A 193 -31.01 -29.09 7.47
C HIS A 193 -30.24 -29.75 6.32
N HIS A 194 -30.89 -30.05 5.19
CA HIS A 194 -30.21 -30.62 4.03
C HIS A 194 -29.08 -29.73 3.47
N LEU A 195 -29.17 -28.40 3.60
CA LEU A 195 -28.12 -27.45 3.19
C LEU A 195 -27.25 -27.01 4.37
N SER A 196 -27.85 -26.76 5.53
CA SER A 196 -27.13 -26.24 6.71
C SER A 196 -26.33 -27.32 7.43
N LEU A 197 -26.81 -28.57 7.46
CA LEU A 197 -26.23 -29.73 8.14
C LEU A 197 -26.41 -31.00 7.25
N PRO A 198 -25.70 -31.10 6.12
CA PRO A 198 -25.84 -32.26 5.24
C PRO A 198 -25.37 -33.54 5.96
N GLN A 199 -26.30 -34.49 6.18
CA GLN A 199 -26.08 -35.73 6.94
C GLN A 199 -25.85 -36.98 6.04
N GLY A 200 -25.55 -36.79 4.76
CA GLY A 200 -25.25 -37.91 3.85
C GLY A 200 -23.93 -38.60 4.18
N GLU A 201 -23.90 -39.92 4.05
CA GLU A 201 -22.69 -40.73 4.26
C GLU A 201 -21.64 -40.52 3.15
N HIS A 202 -22.10 -40.26 1.91
CA HIS A 202 -21.26 -40.05 0.72
C HIS A 202 -21.55 -38.71 0.03
N LEU A 203 -21.18 -37.60 0.67
CA LEU A 203 -21.31 -36.27 0.10
C LEU A 203 -20.14 -35.97 -0.83
N LYS A 204 -20.44 -35.65 -2.09
CA LYS A 204 -19.47 -35.11 -3.06
C LYS A 204 -19.46 -33.59 -2.95
N LEU A 205 -18.31 -33.02 -2.61
CA LEU A 205 -18.10 -31.59 -2.44
C LEU A 205 -17.01 -31.08 -3.36
N VAL A 206 -17.25 -29.95 -4.01
CA VAL A 206 -16.19 -29.21 -4.69
C VAL A 206 -15.59 -28.23 -3.70
N CYS A 207 -14.30 -28.34 -3.46
CA CYS A 207 -13.55 -27.48 -2.56
C CYS A 207 -12.40 -26.80 -3.28
N LEU A 208 -12.00 -25.66 -2.77
CA LEU A 208 -10.84 -24.92 -3.21
C LEU A 208 -9.70 -25.13 -2.21
N VAL A 209 -8.53 -25.52 -2.69
CA VAL A 209 -7.37 -25.72 -1.82
C VAL A 209 -6.81 -24.36 -1.35
N ARG A 210 -6.56 -24.24 -0.05
CA ARG A 210 -5.95 -23.08 0.59
C ARG A 210 -4.74 -23.49 1.42
N PRO A 211 -3.59 -22.78 1.30
CA PRO A 211 -2.45 -23.03 2.15
C PRO A 211 -2.85 -22.79 3.62
N PRO A 212 -2.38 -23.64 4.54
CA PRO A 212 -2.71 -23.51 5.95
C PRO A 212 -2.21 -22.18 6.49
N LYS A 213 -3.12 -21.36 7.01
CA LYS A 213 -2.79 -20.07 7.60
C LYS A 213 -2.34 -20.25 9.05
N THR A 214 -1.21 -19.64 9.37
CA THR A 214 -0.73 -19.48 10.75
C THR A 214 -1.16 -18.12 11.29
N ARG A 215 -1.30 -18.01 12.60
CA ARG A 215 -1.46 -16.72 13.26
C ARG A 215 -0.20 -15.87 13.14
N GLY A 216 -0.38 -14.56 13.02
CA GLY A 216 0.71 -13.58 13.05
C GLY A 216 1.28 -13.40 14.45
N SER A 217 2.51 -12.90 14.56
CA SER A 217 3.22 -12.71 15.83
C SER A 217 2.53 -11.73 16.80
N LEU A 218 1.80 -10.74 16.28
CA LEU A 218 1.08 -9.74 17.07
C LEU A 218 -0.32 -10.19 17.50
N GLN A 219 -0.78 -11.35 17.03
CA GLN A 219 -2.12 -11.86 17.34
C GLN A 219 -2.05 -12.72 18.61
N TRP A 220 -2.98 -12.47 19.55
CA TRP A 220 -3.06 -13.23 20.79
C TRP A 220 -3.41 -14.70 20.52
N ALA A 221 -2.80 -15.59 21.30
CA ALA A 221 -3.17 -16.98 21.30
C ALA A 221 -4.59 -17.16 21.86
N LYS A 222 -5.22 -18.27 21.48
CA LYS A 222 -6.51 -18.68 22.04
C LYS A 222 -6.38 -18.79 23.56
N LYS A 223 -7.28 -18.11 24.28
CA LYS A 223 -7.28 -18.10 25.75
C LYS A 223 -7.77 -19.43 26.34
N ASP A 224 -8.84 -19.98 25.76
CA ASP A 224 -9.51 -21.18 26.27
C ASP A 224 -9.31 -22.36 25.32
N PRO A 225 -8.57 -23.43 25.69
CA PRO A 225 -8.31 -24.56 24.81
C PRO A 225 -9.57 -25.29 24.35
N ASN A 226 -10.55 -25.46 25.25
CA ASN A 226 -11.77 -26.23 24.99
C ASN A 226 -12.86 -25.46 24.22
N SER A 227 -12.68 -24.15 24.02
CA SER A 227 -13.68 -23.34 23.32
C SER A 227 -13.71 -23.69 21.82
N ARG A 228 -14.89 -23.76 21.21
CA ARG A 228 -15.04 -23.92 19.75
C ARG A 228 -14.93 -22.60 18.98
N LEU A 229 -14.54 -21.52 19.67
CA LEU A 229 -14.39 -20.19 19.10
C LEU A 229 -12.91 -19.82 18.94
N TRP A 230 -12.56 -19.37 17.75
CA TRP A 230 -11.26 -18.83 17.37
C TRP A 230 -11.40 -17.37 16.92
N GLN A 231 -10.48 -16.52 17.35
CA GLN A 231 -10.45 -15.12 16.89
C GLN A 231 -9.80 -15.01 15.50
N VAL A 232 -8.77 -15.82 15.28
CA VAL A 232 -7.96 -15.88 14.05
C VAL A 232 -7.96 -17.32 13.58
N PRO A 233 -8.08 -17.58 12.26
CA PRO A 233 -7.94 -18.93 11.72
C PRO A 233 -6.47 -19.36 11.81
N ASP A 234 -6.14 -20.18 12.81
CA ASP A 234 -4.86 -20.89 12.90
C ASP A 234 -5.10 -22.35 12.55
N ILE A 235 -4.80 -22.71 11.31
CA ILE A 235 -5.15 -24.01 10.74
C ILE A 235 -4.38 -25.14 11.43
N TYR A 236 -3.16 -24.89 11.89
CA TYR A 236 -2.37 -25.91 12.58
C TYR A 236 -2.93 -26.23 13.96
N ASP A 237 -3.32 -25.20 14.72
CA ASP A 237 -3.91 -25.38 16.05
C ASP A 237 -5.34 -25.98 15.97
N MET A 238 -6.13 -25.52 15.02
CA MET A 238 -7.46 -26.08 14.72
C MET A 238 -7.36 -27.55 14.30
N ALA A 239 -6.44 -27.87 13.39
CA ALA A 239 -6.20 -29.24 12.94
C ALA A 239 -5.72 -30.13 14.09
N LYS A 240 -4.84 -29.64 14.96
CA LYS A 240 -4.39 -30.39 16.15
C LYS A 240 -5.54 -30.68 17.12
N THR A 241 -6.46 -29.73 17.30
CA THR A 241 -7.61 -29.88 18.21
C THR A 241 -8.59 -30.94 17.71
N SER A 242 -8.88 -30.97 16.41
CA SER A 242 -9.84 -31.91 15.80
C SER A 242 -9.20 -33.20 15.28
N GLY A 243 -7.87 -33.33 15.34
CA GLY A 243 -7.13 -34.45 14.74
C GLY A 243 -7.19 -34.47 13.21
N CYS A 244 -7.30 -33.30 12.57
CA CYS A 244 -7.33 -33.16 11.12
C CYS A 244 -5.92 -33.02 10.53
N LYS A 245 -5.79 -33.22 9.22
CA LYS A 245 -4.61 -32.76 8.48
C LYS A 245 -4.56 -31.23 8.48
N PRO A 246 -3.37 -30.60 8.60
CA PRO A 246 -3.20 -29.15 8.63
C PRO A 246 -3.29 -28.56 7.21
N ILE A 247 -4.42 -28.77 6.54
CA ILE A 247 -4.72 -28.25 5.20
C ILE A 247 -6.11 -27.65 5.27
N GLN A 248 -6.26 -26.45 4.71
CA GLN A 248 -7.54 -25.77 4.64
C GLN A 248 -8.18 -26.00 3.26
N PHE A 249 -9.41 -26.49 3.27
CA PHE A 249 -10.24 -26.56 2.07
C PHE A 249 -11.39 -25.56 2.20
N GLN A 250 -11.65 -24.78 1.17
CA GLN A 250 -12.77 -23.83 1.16
C GLN A 250 -13.90 -24.43 0.32
N ALA A 251 -15.04 -24.74 0.93
CA ALA A 251 -16.17 -25.30 0.21
C ALA A 251 -16.72 -24.28 -0.81
N LEU A 252 -16.89 -24.75 -2.04
CA LEU A 252 -17.61 -24.04 -3.09
C LEU A 252 -19.05 -24.56 -3.06
N TYR A 253 -19.93 -23.86 -2.36
CA TYR A 253 -21.35 -24.15 -2.42
C TYR A 253 -21.83 -23.73 -3.81
N ASP A 254 -22.17 -24.73 -4.62
CA ASP A 254 -23.06 -24.47 -5.74
C ASP A 254 -24.43 -24.19 -5.11
N MET A 255 -24.89 -22.94 -5.17
CA MET A 255 -26.21 -22.54 -4.66
C MET A 255 -27.35 -23.03 -5.56
N LYS A 256 -27.03 -23.96 -6.47
CA LYS A 256 -27.97 -24.60 -7.37
C LYS A 256 -28.38 -25.90 -6.72
N ASP A 257 -29.69 -26.04 -6.47
CA ASP A 257 -30.27 -27.36 -6.28
C ASP A 257 -30.01 -28.14 -7.57
N HIS A 258 -28.96 -28.97 -7.56
CA HIS A 258 -28.88 -30.04 -8.55
C HIS A 258 -30.02 -30.97 -8.19
N PRO A 259 -31.01 -31.20 -9.07
CA PRO A 259 -31.97 -32.27 -8.83
C PRO A 259 -31.14 -33.52 -8.57
N ILE A 260 -31.49 -34.26 -7.51
CA ILE A 260 -30.89 -35.55 -7.20
C ILE A 260 -31.19 -36.43 -8.41
N SER A 261 -30.30 -36.44 -9.39
CA SER A 261 -30.35 -37.40 -10.46
C SER A 261 -29.90 -38.70 -9.82
N GLU A 262 -30.87 -39.56 -9.52
CA GLU A 262 -30.60 -40.98 -9.33
C GLU A 262 -29.79 -41.44 -10.56
N GLU A 263 -28.48 -41.61 -10.39
CA GLU A 263 -27.62 -42.30 -11.35
C GLU A 263 -28.01 -43.78 -11.34
N ASN A 264 -29.15 -44.09 -11.95
CA ASN A 264 -29.43 -45.43 -12.46
C ASN A 264 -29.03 -45.46 -13.93
N SER A 265 -27.84 -46.02 -14.15
CA SER A 265 -27.42 -46.74 -15.36
C SER A 265 -28.13 -46.41 -16.67
N LYS A 266 -27.45 -45.64 -17.54
CA LYS A 266 -27.20 -46.05 -18.94
C LYS A 266 -26.30 -45.05 -19.63
N SER A 267 -25.13 -45.56 -19.99
CA SER A 267 -24.33 -45.12 -21.11
C SER A 267 -25.20 -44.85 -22.34
N THR A 268 -25.24 -43.61 -22.81
CA THR A 268 -25.43 -43.35 -24.24
C THR A 268 -24.64 -42.10 -24.60
N ALA A 269 -23.59 -42.32 -25.39
CA ALA A 269 -22.83 -41.28 -26.05
C ALA A 269 -23.75 -40.46 -26.96
N SER A 270 -23.68 -39.14 -26.85
CA SER A 270 -23.97 -38.25 -27.98
C SER A 270 -23.16 -36.98 -27.84
N SER A 271 -22.12 -36.90 -28.67
CA SER A 271 -21.61 -35.65 -29.21
C SER A 271 -22.74 -34.75 -29.69
N ASN A 272 -22.66 -33.44 -29.44
CA ASN A 272 -22.93 -32.45 -30.47
C ASN A 272 -22.34 -31.08 -30.12
N GLN A 273 -21.57 -30.58 -31.08
CA GLN A 273 -21.08 -29.21 -31.18
C GLN A 273 -22.24 -28.21 -31.12
N SER A 274 -22.04 -27.08 -30.43
CA SER A 274 -22.78 -25.86 -30.76
C SER A 274 -21.81 -24.74 -31.09
N THR A 275 -21.85 -24.35 -32.36
CA THR A 275 -21.15 -23.23 -32.96
C THR A 275 -22.00 -21.97 -32.85
N SER A 276 -21.39 -20.89 -32.35
CA SER A 276 -21.61 -19.48 -32.67
C SER A 276 -23.03 -18.88 -32.66
N SER A 277 -23.27 -17.91 -31.77
CA SER A 277 -24.33 -16.88 -31.91
C SER A 277 -23.80 -15.48 -31.60
N PHE A 278 -22.71 -15.09 -32.27
CA PHE A 278 -22.05 -13.77 -32.15
C PHE A 278 -22.75 -12.66 -32.98
N TRP A 279 -23.69 -13.01 -33.87
CA TRP A 279 -24.24 -12.08 -34.88
C TRP A 279 -25.62 -11.47 -34.57
N LYS A 280 -26.05 -11.45 -33.30
CA LYS A 280 -27.26 -10.70 -32.89
C LYS A 280 -26.97 -9.25 -32.43
N PHE A 281 -25.74 -8.78 -32.55
CA PHE A 281 -25.29 -7.48 -32.03
C PHE A 281 -25.59 -6.27 -32.95
N TRP A 282 -25.86 -6.47 -34.25
CA TRP A 282 -25.95 -5.37 -35.23
C TRP A 282 -27.36 -5.16 -35.81
N LYS A 283 -28.39 -5.06 -34.96
CA LYS A 283 -29.66 -4.45 -35.36
C LYS A 283 -29.96 -3.26 -34.46
N HIS A 284 -29.77 -2.06 -35.01
CA HIS A 284 -30.20 -0.78 -34.45
C HIS A 284 -31.48 -0.33 -35.15
N GLU A 285 -32.40 0.23 -34.38
CA GLU A 285 -33.49 1.09 -34.87
C GLU A 285 -33.71 2.22 -33.85
N PRO A 286 -34.01 3.48 -34.27
CA PRO A 286 -33.78 4.67 -33.45
C PRO A 286 -35.06 5.31 -32.85
N ALA A 287 -34.82 6.13 -31.81
CA ALA A 287 -35.54 7.32 -31.30
C ALA A 287 -37.06 7.19 -30.99
N ASP A 288 -37.57 7.64 -29.84
CA ASP A 288 -37.70 9.05 -29.48
C ASP A 288 -37.86 9.31 -27.95
N THR A 289 -37.23 10.42 -27.56
CA THR A 289 -37.50 11.50 -26.60
C THR A 289 -38.55 11.42 -25.44
N GLU A 290 -38.10 11.96 -24.29
CA GLU A 290 -38.82 12.78 -23.29
C GLU A 290 -39.09 12.27 -21.84
N THR A 291 -38.34 12.90 -20.92
CA THR A 291 -38.80 13.61 -19.70
C THR A 291 -39.11 12.86 -18.39
N GLN A 292 -38.10 12.90 -17.49
CA GLN A 292 -38.15 13.28 -16.06
C GLN A 292 -39.52 13.37 -15.33
N LYS A 293 -39.70 12.57 -14.24
CA LYS A 293 -39.70 12.99 -12.81
C LYS A 293 -40.38 11.97 -11.89
N GLN A 294 -39.65 11.63 -10.82
CA GLN A 294 -40.06 11.55 -9.41
C GLN A 294 -41.49 11.09 -9.05
N ASN A 295 -41.58 9.95 -8.35
CA ASN A 295 -42.11 9.78 -6.98
C ASN A 295 -42.69 8.36 -6.82
N LEU A 296 -42.22 7.60 -5.82
CA LEU A 296 -43.07 6.56 -5.23
C LEU A 296 -42.76 6.35 -3.75
N SER A 297 -43.67 6.89 -2.95
CA SER A 297 -44.00 6.52 -1.58
C SER A 297 -44.63 5.12 -1.53
N GLU A 298 -44.19 4.35 -0.53
CA GLU A 298 -44.91 3.35 0.26
C GLU A 298 -46.23 2.72 -0.25
N GLY A 299 -46.29 1.38 -0.23
CA GLY A 299 -47.52 0.66 0.14
C GLY A 299 -47.93 -0.59 -0.66
N LYS A 300 -47.80 -1.76 0.00
CA LYS A 300 -48.71 -2.95 -0.01
C LYS A 300 -49.11 -3.68 -1.33
N LEU A 301 -48.60 -4.93 -1.41
CA LEU A 301 -49.25 -6.24 -1.69
C LEU A 301 -50.27 -6.46 -2.85
N LYS A 302 -49.84 -7.36 -3.77
CA LYS A 302 -50.54 -8.51 -4.42
C LYS A 302 -51.51 -8.24 -5.60
N PRO A 303 -51.83 -9.28 -6.42
CA PRO A 303 -51.03 -9.88 -7.51
C PRO A 303 -51.72 -9.69 -8.88
N ASN A 304 -51.01 -9.74 -10.01
CA ASN A 304 -51.69 -9.88 -11.31
C ASN A 304 -51.00 -10.90 -12.22
N SER A 305 -51.82 -11.87 -12.60
CA SER A 305 -51.63 -12.84 -13.67
C SER A 305 -51.65 -12.15 -15.02
N GLY A 306 -50.85 -12.67 -15.97
CA GLY A 306 -51.03 -12.43 -17.41
C GLY A 306 -49.87 -11.73 -18.10
N ASN A 307 -48.86 -12.50 -18.52
CA ASN A 307 -48.47 -12.55 -19.94
C ASN A 307 -47.49 -13.69 -20.19
N ALA A 308 -47.89 -14.61 -21.07
CA ALA A 308 -47.11 -15.70 -21.58
C ALA A 308 -45.98 -15.16 -22.48
N GLY A 309 -44.76 -15.30 -22.00
CA GLY A 309 -43.52 -15.05 -22.72
C GLY A 309 -42.43 -15.85 -22.03
N GLU A 310 -42.12 -17.00 -22.61
CA GLU A 310 -41.12 -17.96 -22.18
C GLU A 310 -39.80 -17.26 -21.77
N THR A 311 -39.66 -17.06 -20.47
CA THR A 311 -38.45 -16.57 -19.81
C THR A 311 -38.10 -17.64 -18.81
N ASP A 312 -36.93 -18.23 -19.00
CA ASP A 312 -36.29 -19.17 -18.08
C ASP A 312 -36.20 -18.52 -16.69
N GLN A 313 -37.20 -18.78 -15.85
CA GLN A 313 -37.25 -18.34 -14.47
C GLN A 313 -36.39 -19.28 -13.63
N THR A 314 -35.07 -19.22 -13.78
CA THR A 314 -34.18 -19.63 -12.70
C THR A 314 -34.49 -18.74 -11.51
N ILE A 315 -35.18 -19.30 -10.52
CA ILE A 315 -35.44 -18.66 -9.22
C ILE A 315 -34.07 -18.31 -8.63
N GLU A 316 -33.65 -17.07 -8.79
CA GLU A 316 -32.41 -16.57 -8.19
C GLU A 316 -32.67 -16.44 -6.69
N PHE A 317 -32.29 -17.47 -5.94
CA PHE A 317 -32.45 -17.49 -4.49
C PHE A 317 -31.71 -16.33 -3.84
N ASN A 318 -32.42 -15.54 -3.03
CA ASN A 318 -31.86 -14.40 -2.33
C ASN A 318 -30.97 -14.86 -1.17
N GLU A 319 -29.69 -14.45 -1.17
CA GLU A 319 -28.69 -14.77 -0.14
C GLU A 319 -29.20 -14.55 1.30
N TRP A 320 -30.02 -13.52 1.51
CA TRP A 320 -30.65 -13.20 2.79
C TRP A 320 -31.54 -14.31 3.36
N GLN A 321 -32.22 -15.10 2.52
CA GLN A 321 -33.05 -16.22 2.98
C GLN A 321 -32.18 -17.33 3.58
N PHE A 322 -31.02 -17.61 2.97
CA PHE A 322 -30.05 -18.58 3.48
C PHE A 322 -29.38 -18.12 4.77
N ILE A 323 -29.06 -16.82 4.88
CA ILE A 323 -28.57 -16.23 6.14
C ILE A 323 -29.58 -16.50 7.26
N LYS A 324 -30.86 -16.16 7.03
CA LYS A 324 -31.93 -16.35 8.01
C LYS A 324 -32.21 -17.82 8.30
N ALA A 325 -31.99 -18.71 7.33
CA ALA A 325 -32.08 -20.15 7.54
C ALA A 325 -30.87 -20.72 8.29
N GLY A 326 -29.74 -20.01 8.38
CA GLY A 326 -28.51 -20.53 8.99
C GLY A 326 -27.73 -21.47 8.08
N VAL A 327 -27.91 -21.37 6.77
CA VAL A 327 -27.08 -22.06 5.79
C VAL A 327 -25.71 -21.34 5.72
N PRO A 328 -24.58 -22.03 5.90
CA PRO A 328 -23.26 -21.43 5.77
C PRO A 328 -23.03 -20.94 4.34
N ILE A 329 -22.65 -19.67 4.19
CA ILE A 329 -22.45 -19.07 2.87
C ILE A 329 -20.97 -19.00 2.56
N GLY A 330 -20.54 -19.85 1.63
CA GLY A 330 -19.19 -19.84 1.08
C GLY A 330 -18.83 -18.49 0.44
N ARG A 331 -17.55 -18.12 0.52
CA ARG A 331 -17.05 -16.97 -0.24
C ARG A 331 -16.92 -17.37 -1.71
N LYS A 332 -17.39 -16.51 -2.62
CA LYS A 332 -17.15 -16.68 -4.05
C LYS A 332 -15.64 -16.84 -4.31
N PRO A 333 -15.20 -17.76 -5.18
CA PRO A 333 -13.79 -17.97 -5.46
C PRO A 333 -13.27 -16.82 -6.34
N THR A 334 -13.06 -15.67 -5.72
CA THR A 334 -12.48 -14.49 -6.36
C THR A 334 -11.10 -14.21 -5.78
N ILE A 335 -10.23 -13.67 -6.62
CA ILE A 335 -8.88 -13.25 -6.23
C ILE A 335 -8.94 -11.75 -5.96
N ASP A 336 -9.18 -11.38 -4.70
CA ASP A 336 -9.19 -9.98 -4.28
C ASP A 336 -7.77 -9.56 -3.84
N LEU A 337 -6.89 -9.35 -4.83
CA LEU A 337 -5.57 -8.75 -4.60
C LEU A 337 -5.57 -7.31 -5.08
N LYS A 338 -5.62 -6.36 -4.14
CA LYS A 338 -5.49 -4.94 -4.45
C LYS A 338 -4.17 -4.64 -5.19
N ASN A 339 -4.30 -4.02 -6.35
CA ASN A 339 -3.18 -3.67 -7.22
C ASN A 339 -3.18 -2.19 -7.61
N ASN A 340 -2.74 -1.35 -6.68
CA ASN A 340 -2.63 0.11 -6.92
C ASN A 340 -1.30 0.50 -7.58
N HIS A 341 -0.44 -0.46 -7.96
CA HIS A 341 0.91 -0.17 -8.44
C HIS A 341 0.93 0.63 -9.74
N LEU A 342 -0.10 0.48 -10.60
CA LEU A 342 -0.27 1.30 -11.80
C LEU A 342 -0.49 2.77 -11.45
N GLN A 343 -1.34 3.07 -10.47
CA GLN A 343 -1.57 4.45 -10.01
C GLN A 343 -0.27 5.06 -9.47
N TYR A 344 0.46 4.32 -8.64
CA TYR A 344 1.75 4.79 -8.11
C TYR A 344 2.80 4.98 -9.21
N LEU A 345 2.84 4.09 -10.20
CA LEU A 345 3.73 4.22 -11.36
C LEU A 345 3.51 5.57 -12.06
N VAL A 346 2.26 5.94 -12.31
CA VAL A 346 1.90 7.24 -12.91
C VAL A 346 2.36 8.40 -12.02
N THR A 347 2.14 8.31 -10.71
CA THR A 347 2.60 9.35 -9.76
C THR A 347 4.12 9.52 -9.77
N TRP A 348 4.90 8.43 -9.68
CA TRP A 348 6.36 8.51 -9.58
C TRP A 348 7.02 8.98 -10.87
N TYR A 349 6.54 8.51 -12.04
CA TYR A 349 7.04 9.01 -13.31
C TYR A 349 6.59 10.43 -13.60
N GLY A 350 5.35 10.80 -13.24
CA GLY A 350 4.88 12.18 -13.33
C GLY A 350 5.73 13.13 -12.48
N LEU A 351 6.03 12.74 -11.24
CA LEU A 351 6.88 13.49 -10.33
C LEU A 351 8.33 13.61 -10.84
N SER A 352 8.88 12.52 -11.40
CA SER A 352 10.20 12.52 -12.04
C SER A 352 10.25 13.46 -13.25
N LEU A 353 9.21 13.45 -14.10
CA LEU A 353 9.12 14.32 -15.26
C LEU A 353 9.03 15.79 -14.86
N LEU A 354 8.14 16.14 -13.92
CA LEU A 354 7.96 17.52 -13.45
C LEU A 354 9.23 18.07 -12.79
N SER A 355 9.88 17.28 -11.94
CA SER A 355 11.14 17.69 -11.29
C SER A 355 12.30 17.80 -12.27
N THR A 356 12.33 16.96 -13.31
CA THR A 356 13.31 17.07 -14.40
C THR A 356 13.10 18.35 -15.21
N ILE A 357 11.85 18.69 -15.56
CA ILE A 357 11.52 19.96 -16.24
C ILE A 357 11.97 21.14 -15.37
N PHE A 358 11.65 21.12 -14.09
CA PHE A 358 12.03 22.17 -13.15
C PHE A 358 13.57 22.30 -13.05
N LEU A 359 14.31 21.19 -13.01
CA LEU A 359 15.77 21.16 -13.05
C LEU A 359 16.33 21.77 -14.34
N VAL A 360 15.79 21.39 -15.50
CA VAL A 360 16.22 21.93 -16.80
C VAL A 360 15.97 23.44 -16.87
N VAL A 361 14.81 23.92 -16.43
CA VAL A 361 14.48 25.35 -16.40
C VAL A 361 15.40 26.10 -15.42
N ALA A 362 15.66 25.54 -14.24
CA ALA A 362 16.58 26.13 -13.26
C ALA A 362 18.00 26.25 -13.81
N LEU A 363 18.52 25.21 -14.48
CA LEU A 363 19.83 25.24 -15.13
C LEU A 363 19.88 26.22 -16.31
N ALA A 364 18.82 26.29 -17.12
CA ALA A 364 18.72 27.24 -18.22
C ALA A 364 18.69 28.70 -17.72
N LYS A 365 17.96 28.98 -16.63
CA LYS A 365 17.96 30.30 -15.96
C LYS A 365 19.31 30.61 -15.34
N ALA A 366 19.96 29.65 -14.70
CA ALA A 366 21.30 29.84 -14.12
C ALA A 366 22.35 30.20 -15.19
N LYS A 367 22.27 29.59 -16.39
CA LYS A 367 23.13 29.96 -17.53
C LYS A 367 22.87 31.39 -18.05
N LYS A 368 21.62 31.85 -18.04
CA LYS A 368 21.24 33.21 -18.51
C LYS A 368 21.52 34.31 -17.48
N GLY A 369 21.47 34.00 -16.19
CA GLY A 369 21.69 34.94 -15.08
C GLY A 369 23.14 35.10 -14.63
N GLY A 370 24.11 34.63 -15.42
CA GLY A 370 25.53 34.85 -15.13
C GLY A 370 25.85 36.34 -15.16
N VAL A 371 26.08 36.94 -13.99
CA VAL A 371 26.61 38.30 -13.87
C VAL A 371 27.88 38.39 -14.70
N VAL A 372 27.94 39.35 -15.64
CA VAL A 372 29.16 39.64 -16.41
C VAL A 372 30.32 39.73 -15.42
N SER A 373 31.34 38.90 -15.59
CA SER A 373 32.47 38.87 -14.66
C SER A 373 33.04 40.28 -14.52
N GLN A 374 33.43 40.71 -13.32
CA GLN A 374 34.09 42.02 -13.13
C GLN A 374 35.30 42.17 -14.06
N ASP A 375 36.00 41.06 -14.36
CA ASP A 375 37.10 41.04 -15.32
C ASP A 375 36.64 41.27 -16.76
N GLN A 376 35.46 40.78 -17.14
CA GLN A 376 34.85 41.08 -18.43
C GLN A 376 34.43 42.55 -18.50
N LEU A 377 33.80 43.08 -17.45
CA LEU A 377 33.44 44.50 -17.35
C LEU A 377 34.68 45.42 -17.42
N ILE A 378 35.78 45.05 -16.75
CA ILE A 378 37.05 45.79 -16.81
C ILE A 378 37.65 45.72 -18.21
N LYS A 379 37.67 44.54 -18.84
CA LYS A 379 38.14 44.38 -20.23
C LYS A 379 37.31 45.19 -21.22
N ASP A 380 35.99 45.19 -21.08
CA ASP A 380 35.09 45.96 -21.93
C ASP A 380 35.28 47.47 -21.74
N LYS A 381 35.47 47.93 -20.49
CA LYS A 381 35.82 49.33 -20.20
C LYS A 381 37.17 49.72 -20.79
N LEU A 382 38.21 48.89 -20.63
CA LEU A 382 39.53 49.15 -21.21
C LEU A 382 39.48 49.19 -22.76
N LYS A 383 38.71 48.29 -23.36
CA LYS A 383 38.50 48.25 -24.82
C LYS A 383 37.74 49.48 -25.30
N HIS A 384 36.77 49.96 -24.54
CA HIS A 384 36.07 51.21 -24.81
C HIS A 384 37.01 52.41 -24.70
N THR A 385 37.77 52.54 -23.60
CA THR A 385 38.72 53.64 -23.42
C THR A 385 39.75 53.70 -24.56
N ARG A 386 40.31 52.55 -24.98
CA ARG A 386 41.27 52.50 -26.11
C ARG A 386 40.64 52.85 -27.47
N LYS A 387 39.32 52.81 -27.60
CA LYS A 387 38.62 53.14 -28.84
C LYS A 387 38.34 54.65 -28.97
N TYR A 388 38.31 55.37 -27.85
CA TYR A 388 37.89 56.78 -27.78
C TYR A 388 38.92 57.74 -27.16
N MET A 389 40.04 57.22 -26.66
CA MET A 389 41.33 57.92 -26.56
C MET A 389 42.15 57.59 -27.80
#